data_AF-A0A934CP04-F1
#
_entry.id   AF-A0A934CP04-F1
#
_cell.length_a   1.000
_cell.length_b   1.000
_cell.length_c   1.000
_cell.angle_alpha   90.00
_cell.angle_beta   90.00
_cell.angle_gamma   90.00
#
_symmetry.space_group_name_H-M   'P 1'
#
loop_
_entity.id
_entity.type
_entity.pdbx_description
1 polymer ?
#
loop_
_entity_poly.entity_id
_entity_poly.type
_entity_poly.pdbx_seq_one_letter_code
_entity_poly.pdbx_strand_id
1 'polypeptide(L)' 'MDIESADVQEKAQASLEYCKYATDFTIPNGGKPWKYVLIPHNAVMVNMSFLALAMKYEYQDS' A
#
# COMPACT_ATOMS: atom_id res chain seq x y z
N MET A 1 3.94 17.97 -1.74
CA MET A 1 4.67 16.99 -2.59
C MET A 1 3.65 16.11 -3.29
N ASP A 2 3.88 15.55 -4.49
CA ASP A 2 2.83 14.87 -5.31
C ASP A 2 1.95 13.85 -4.56
N ILE A 3 2.49 13.21 -3.51
CA ILE A 3 1.78 12.25 -2.65
C ILE A 3 0.63 12.88 -1.85
N GLU A 4 0.76 14.15 -1.47
CA GLU A 4 -0.26 14.89 -0.70
C GLU A 4 -1.35 15.48 -1.60
N SER A 5 -1.24 15.30 -2.92
CA SER A 5 -2.28 15.76 -3.83
C SER A 5 -3.58 15.01 -3.59
N ALA A 6 -4.71 15.71 -3.71
CA ALA A 6 -6.04 15.13 -3.47
C ALA A 6 -6.29 13.87 -4.31
N ASP A 7 -5.87 13.87 -5.58
CA ASP A 7 -6.02 12.70 -6.47
C ASP A 7 -5.23 11.48 -5.98
N VAL A 8 -4.02 11.67 -5.41
CA VAL A 8 -3.26 10.55 -4.83
C VAL A 8 -3.91 10.04 -3.55
N GLN A 9 -4.44 10.94 -2.72
CA GLN A 9 -5.13 10.57 -1.48
C GLN A 9 -6.44 9.81 -1.76
N GLU A 10 -7.25 10.27 -2.70
CA GLU A 10 -8.49 9.60 -3.12
C GLU A 10 -8.22 8.19 -3.66
N LYS A 11 -7.16 8.03 -4.48
CA LYS A 11 -6.73 6.72 -4.97
C LYS A 11 -6.20 5.81 -3.87
N ALA A 12 -5.50 6.36 -2.88
CA ALA A 12 -5.02 5.60 -1.73
C ALA A 12 -6.20 5.06 -0.91
N GLN A 13 -7.24 5.87 -0.68
CA GLN A 13 -8.45 5.46 0.01
C GLN A 13 -9.18 4.31 -0.73
N ALA A 14 -9.39 4.45 -2.04
CA ALA A 14 -9.97 3.38 -2.85
C ALA A 14 -9.13 2.08 -2.82
N SER A 15 -7.80 2.22 -2.80
CA SER A 15 -6.87 1.08 -2.73
C SER A 15 -6.91 0.37 -1.36
N LEU A 16 -7.08 1.12 -0.27
CA LEU A 16 -7.29 0.56 1.07
C LEU A 16 -8.59 -0.22 1.13
N GLU A 17 -9.68 0.33 0.59
CA GLU A 17 -10.97 -0.35 0.53
C GLU A 17 -10.87 -1.66 -0.27
N TYR A 18 -10.17 -1.64 -1.41
CA TYR A 18 -9.89 -2.86 -2.17
C TYR A 18 -9.12 -3.89 -1.35
N CYS A 19 -8.04 -3.48 -0.66
CA CYS A 19 -7.24 -4.39 0.17
C CYS A 19 -8.06 -5.02 1.29
N LYS A 20 -9.01 -4.27 1.87
CA LYS A 20 -9.96 -4.80 2.85
C LYS A 20 -10.81 -5.92 2.26
N TYR A 21 -11.53 -5.68 1.16
CA TYR A 21 -12.37 -6.71 0.54
C TYR A 21 -11.56 -7.91 0.04
N ALA A 22 -10.39 -7.68 -0.54
CA ALA A 22 -9.50 -8.74 -0.99
C ALA A 22 -9.00 -9.60 0.20
N THR A 23 -8.71 -8.97 1.34
CA THR A 23 -8.34 -9.66 2.58
C THR A 23 -9.50 -10.47 3.14
N ASP A 24 -10.69 -9.87 3.22
CA ASP A 24 -11.91 -10.53 3.69
C ASP A 24 -12.25 -11.77 2.86
N PHE A 25 -11.98 -11.73 1.56
CA PHE A 25 -12.12 -12.89 0.69
C PHE A 25 -10.98 -13.90 0.87
N THR A 26 -9.72 -13.47 0.94
CA THR A 26 -8.57 -14.38 0.90
C THR A 26 -8.29 -15.08 2.23
N ILE A 27 -8.50 -14.43 3.38
CA ILE A 27 -8.25 -15.03 4.71
C ILE A 27 -9.06 -16.32 4.92
N PRO A 28 -10.39 -16.36 4.69
CA PRO A 28 -11.17 -17.59 4.82
C PRO A 28 -10.74 -18.70 3.87
N ASN A 29 -10.11 -18.35 2.75
CA ASN A 29 -9.61 -19.28 1.75
C ASN A 29 -8.15 -19.72 1.98
N GLY A 30 -7.58 -19.46 3.17
CA GLY A 30 -6.19 -19.81 3.50
C GLY A 30 -5.14 -18.95 2.80
N GLY A 31 -5.56 -17.84 2.19
CA GLY A 31 -4.69 -16.85 1.58
C GLY A 31 -4.07 -15.89 2.59
N LYS A 32 -3.20 -15.01 2.10
CA LYS A 32 -2.54 -13.96 2.90
C LYS A 32 -3.33 -12.65 2.80
N PRO A 33 -3.31 -11.81 3.86
CA PRO A 33 -3.95 -10.49 3.81
C PRO A 33 -3.27 -9.59 2.78
N TRP A 34 -4.09 -8.74 2.16
CA TRP A 34 -3.64 -7.71 1.23
C TRP A 34 -3.31 -6.43 1.98
N LYS A 35 -2.23 -5.78 1.55
CA LYS A 35 -1.73 -4.53 2.12
C LYS A 35 -1.43 -3.55 1.01
N TYR A 36 -1.77 -2.28 1.24
CA TYR A 36 -1.43 -1.20 0.31
C TYR A 36 -0.11 -0.55 0.72
N VAL A 37 0.77 -0.31 -0.25
CA VAL A 37 2.09 0.31 -0.05
C VAL A 37 2.23 1.46 -1.05
N LEU A 38 2.40 2.68 -0.55
CA LEU A 38 2.54 3.88 -1.38
C LEU A 38 4.00 4.34 -1.37
N ILE A 39 4.78 3.90 -2.36
CA ILE A 39 6.22 4.20 -2.43
C ILE A 39 6.45 5.49 -3.23
N PRO A 40 7.07 6.52 -2.63
CA PRO A 40 7.47 7.73 -3.35
C PRO A 40 8.48 7.44 -4.47
N HIS A 41 8.37 8.15 -5.59
CA HIS A 41 9.30 7.98 -6.71
C HIS A 41 10.76 8.30 -6.34
N ASN A 42 10.99 9.18 -5.36
CA ASN A 42 12.32 9.55 -4.87
C ASN A 42 12.88 8.60 -3.78
N ALA A 43 12.07 7.65 -3.31
CA ALA A 43 12.46 6.73 -2.26
C ALA A 43 13.18 5.48 -2.78
N VAL A 44 13.04 5.15 -4.06
CA VAL A 44 13.57 3.92 -4.66
C VAL A 44 15.03 4.12 -5.03
N MET A 45 15.92 3.36 -4.39
CA MET A 45 17.36 3.31 -4.69
C MET A 45 17.81 1.89 -5.04
N VAL A 46 18.88 1.77 -5.83
CA VAL A 46 19.40 0.47 -6.33
C VAL A 46 19.78 -0.51 -5.21
N ASN A 47 20.15 0.01 -4.04
CA ASN A 47 20.55 -0.80 -2.89
C ASN A 47 19.39 -1.21 -1.96
N MET A 48 18.12 -0.94 -2.33
CA MET A 48 16.96 -1.26 -1.49
C MET A 48 16.28 -2.55 -1.94
N SER A 49 15.85 -3.35 -0.96
CA SER A 49 15.01 -4.52 -1.22
C SER A 49 13.53 -4.14 -1.20
N PHE A 50 12.71 -4.91 -1.93
CA PHE A 50 11.26 -4.72 -1.94
C PHE A 50 10.67 -4.82 -0.53
N LEU A 51 11.10 -5.78 0.28
CA LEU A 51 10.60 -5.94 1.65
C LEU A 51 10.90 -4.72 2.52
N ALA A 52 12.10 -4.14 2.40
CA ALA A 52 12.47 -2.93 3.14
C ALA A 52 11.59 -1.74 2.74
N LEU A 53 11.31 -1.57 1.45
CA LEU A 53 10.41 -0.53 0.95
C LEU A 53 8.96 -0.77 1.40
N ALA A 54 8.47 -2.01 1.30
CA ALA A 54 7.12 -2.38 1.70
C ALA A 54 6.86 -2.12 3.19
N MET A 55 7.81 -2.47 4.07
CA MET A 55 7.69 -2.18 5.50
C MET A 55 7.74 -0.69 5.81
N LYS A 56 8.52 0.08 5.05
CA LYS A 56 8.70 1.52 5.28
C LYS A 56 7.51 2.37 4.79
N TYR A 57 6.86 1.94 3.73
CA TYR A 57 5.82 2.71 3.02
C TYR A 57 4.46 2.01 3.01
N GLU A 58 4.25 1.02 3.89
CA GLU A 58 2.92 0.46 4.13
C GLU A 58 1.98 1.60 4.53
N TYR A 59 0.93 1.79 3.75
CA TYR A 59 0.02 2.90 3.93
C TYR A 59 -0.97 2.56 5.05
N GLN A 60 -0.92 3.31 6.14
CA GLN A 60 -1.83 3.17 7.27
C GLN A 60 -2.83 4.31 7.24
N ASP A 61 -4.12 3.98 7.12
CA ASP A 61 -5.21 4.92 7.37
C ASP A 61 -5.13 5.33 8.85
N SER A 62 -4.80 6.59 9.11
CA SER A 62 -4.61 7.15 10.47
C SER A 62 -5.83 7.96 10.87
#